data_AF-A0A7X7SJ72-F1
#
_entry.id   AF-A0A7X7SJ72-F1
#
_cell.length_a   1.000
_cell.length_b   1.000
_cell.length_c   1.000
_cell.angle_alpha   90.00
_cell.angle_beta   90.00
_cell.angle_gamma   90.00
#
_symmetry.space_group_name_H-M   'P 1'
#
loop_
_entity.id
_entity.type
_entity.pdbx_description
1 polymer ?
#
loop_
_entity_poly.entity_id
_entity_poly.type
_entity_poly.pdbx_seq_one_letter_code
_entity_poly.pdbx_strand_id
1 'polypeptide(L)' 'MTRVLIVEDEESLADPLAFLLRKEGFETTIAGDGPTALAEFDR' A
#
# COMPACT_ATOMS: atom_id res chain seq x y z
N MET A 1 11.41 -0.10 11.21
CA MET A 1 10.78 0.56 10.04
C MET A 1 9.40 -0.05 9.88
N THR A 2 8.35 0.75 9.78
CA THR A 2 6.98 0.25 9.73
C THR A 2 6.53 0.17 8.27
N ARG A 3 6.17 -1.03 7.81
CA ARG A 3 5.62 -1.28 6.48
C ARG A 3 4.10 -1.20 6.53
N VAL A 4 3.52 -0.57 5.52
CA VAL A 4 2.06 -0.44 5.33
C VAL A 4 1.69 -1.00 3.97
N LEU A 5 0.83 -2.00 3.95
CA LEU A 5 0.21 -2.53 2.74
C LEU A 5 -1.14 -1.84 2.54
N ILE A 6 -1.28 -1.14 1.42
CA ILE A 6 -2.51 -0.48 1.00
C ILE A 6 -3.20 -1.42 0.02
N VAL A 7 -4.44 -1.80 0.34
CA VAL A 7 -5.28 -2.66 -0.51
C VAL A 7 -6.43 -1.80 -1.01
N GLU A 8 -6.36 -1.41 -2.28
CA GLU A 8 -7.26 -0.42 -2.87
C GLU A 8 -7.32 -0.65 -4.38
N ASP A 9 -8.51 -0.85 -4.94
CA ASP A 9 -8.72 -1.16 -6.36
C ASP A 9 -8.67 0.09 -7.25
N GLU A 10 -8.86 1.28 -6.67
CA GLU A 10 -8.71 2.56 -7.37
C GLU A 10 -7.32 3.18 -7.14
N GLU A 11 -6.44 3.09 -8.14
CA GLU A 11 -5.08 3.70 -8.10
C GLU A 11 -5.12 5.21 -7.76
N SER A 12 -6.16 5.91 -8.23
CA SER A 12 -6.34 7.35 -7.97
C SER A 12 -6.55 7.69 -6.48
N LEU A 13 -7.00 6.72 -5.67
CA LEU A 13 -7.11 6.83 -4.21
C LEU A 13 -5.86 6.33 -3.50
N ALA A 14 -5.28 5.24 -4.00
CA ALA A 14 -4.11 4.60 -3.40
C ALA A 14 -2.85 5.49 -3.44
N ASP A 15 -2.60 6.15 -4.56
CA ASP A 15 -1.39 6.95 -4.80
C ASP A 15 -1.25 8.15 -3.84
N PRO A 16 -2.28 9.01 -3.67
CA PRO A 16 -2.23 10.11 -2.70
C PRO A 16 -2.00 9.61 -1.26
N LEU A 17 -2.64 8.51 -0.87
CA LEU A 17 -2.47 7.92 0.47
C LEU A 17 -1.05 7.39 0.68
N ALA A 18 -0.51 6.66 -0.29
CA ALA A 18 0.85 6.15 -0.25
C ALA A 18 1.87 7.28 -0.16
N PHE A 19 1.65 8.39 -0.90
CA PHE A 19 2.50 9.57 -0.85
C PHE A 19 2.53 10.20 0.55
N LEU A 20 1.36 10.39 1.19
CA LEU A 20 1.27 10.95 2.53
C LEU A 20 1.98 10.06 3.56
N LEU A 21 1.76 8.75 3.52
CA LEU A 21 2.40 7.79 4.42
C LEU A 21 3.93 7.75 4.23
N ARG A 22 4.42 7.80 2.98
CA ARG A 22 5.86 7.90 2.70
C ARG A 22 6.47 9.16 3.28
N LYS A 23 5.76 10.30 3.22
CA LYS A 23 6.19 11.57 3.81
C LYS A 23 6.31 11.48 5.34
N GLU A 24 5.45 10.70 5.99
CA GLU A 24 5.51 10.42 7.43
C GLU A 24 6.59 9.38 7.81
N GLY A 25 7.32 8.84 6.83
CA GLY A 25 8.42 7.89 7.05
C GLY A 25 8.01 6.42 7.07
N PHE A 26 6.80 6.09 6.62
CA PHE A 26 6.37 4.72 6.40
C PHE A 26 6.88 4.18 5.07
N GLU A 27 7.13 2.88 5.02
CA GLU A 27 7.35 2.16 3.77
C GLU A 27 5.99 1.65 3.27
N THR A 28 5.62 1.96 2.03
CA THR A 28 4.30 1.61 1.50
C THR A 28 4.36 0.72 0.26
N THR A 29 3.52 -0.30 0.26
CA THR A 29 3.24 -1.19 -0.88
C THR A 29 1.77 -1.09 -1.23
N ILE A 30 1.43 -1.06 -2.52
CA ILE A 30 0.04 -1.00 -3.00
C ILE A 30 -0.30 -2.33 -3.66
N ALA A 31 -1.47 -2.88 -3.35
CA ALA A 31 -2.08 -4.01 -4.02
C ALA A 31 -3.48 -3.61 -4.53
N GLY A 32 -3.75 -3.85 -5.81
CA GLY A 32 -5.02 -3.50 -6.45
C GLY A 32 -6.17 -4.48 -6.18
N ASP A 33 -5.88 -5.60 -5.53
CA ASP A 33 -6.85 -6.67 -5.27
C ASP A 33 -6.45 -7.53 -4.08
N GLY A 34 -7.41 -8.30 -3.57
CA GLY A 34 -7.23 -9.17 -2.40
C GLY A 34 -6.17 -10.26 -2.60
N PRO A 35 -6.19 -11.06 -3.68
CA PRO A 35 -5.15 -12.05 -3.95
C PRO A 35 -3.73 -11.46 -3.99
N THR A 36 -3.54 -10.34 -4.67
CA THR A 36 -2.26 -9.62 -4.74
C THR A 36 -1.85 -9.13 -3.34
N ALA A 37 -2.80 -8.62 -2.54
CA ALA A 37 -2.54 -8.19 -1.18
C ALA A 37 -2.07 -9.33 -0.27
N LEU A 38 -2.69 -10.51 -0.36
CA LEU A 38 -2.26 -11.69 0.40
C LEU A 38 -0.84 -12.10 0.01
N ALA A 39 -0.54 -12.12 -1.29
CA ALA A 39 0.80 -12.43 -1.79
C ALA A 39 1.86 -11.41 -1.31
N GLU A 40 1.51 -10.12 -1.24
CA GLU A 40 2.41 -9.08 -0.73
C GLU A 40 2.55 -9.10 0.80
N PHE A 41 1.51 -9.51 1.52
CA PHE A 41 1.53 -9.64 2.97
C PHE A 41 2.43 -10.79 3.45
N ASP A 42 2.48 -11.89 2.70
CA ASP A 42 3.29 -13.06 3.03
C ASP A 42 4.81 -12.86 2.76
N ARG A 43 5.23 -11.68 2.30
CA ARG A 43 6.63 -11.28 2.00
C ARG A 43 7.29 -10.54 3.16
#